data_AF-A0A6G1ISI0-F1
#
_entry.id   AF-A0A6G1ISI0-F1
#
_cell.length_a   1.000
_cell.length_b   1.000
_cell.length_c   1.000
_cell.angle_alpha   90.00
_cell.angle_beta   90.00
_cell.angle_gamma   90.00
#
_symmetry.space_group_name_H-M   'P 1'
#
loop_
_entity.id
_entity.type
_entity.pdbx_description
1 polymer ?
#
loop_
_entity_poly.entity_id
_entity_poly.type
_entity_poly.pdbx_seq_one_letter_code
_entity_poly.pdbx_strand_id
1 'polypeptide(L)'
;MESTYARLENVTLIPPPPGVVPDVAHRKFHGAPIMIAASICLPVVIILAAIRLYVRLRILRKWALDDYAFVISVPAGISMVALNIAVIYGGVYGYHTWEVTIGDLTKPILERAFVIAVIQGPITWLIKLTLFCLIFTAFRPVTWLRRLVFIGIFVTGAFYLYTAIDRGIACGPRGGVNRLAYLAGMRGTHCSDPDGFVQVTNILQGSFNIFSDLYILLIPIPAIVKLDLPLQKRVAVLLIFLTGSAYVAHQIYLVVNI
;
A
#
# COMPACT_ATOMS: atom_id res chain seq x y z
N MET A 1 37.60 -2.02 -15.98
CA MET A 1 36.50 -2.14 -14.98
C MET A 1 35.67 -0.86 -14.96
N GLU A 2 36.28 0.31 -14.85
CA GLU A 2 35.62 1.64 -14.89
C GLU A 2 34.77 1.90 -16.14
N SER A 3 35.24 1.51 -17.33
CA SER A 3 34.48 1.65 -18.59
C SER A 3 33.24 0.76 -18.68
N THR A 4 33.22 -0.37 -17.97
CA THR A 4 32.07 -1.28 -17.89
C THR A 4 31.01 -0.72 -16.95
N TYR A 5 31.41 -0.10 -15.83
CA TYR A 5 30.49 0.57 -14.91
C TYR A 5 29.81 1.78 -15.55
N ALA A 6 30.55 2.61 -16.28
CA ALA A 6 29.98 3.76 -17.01
C ALA A 6 28.95 3.34 -18.08
N ARG A 7 29.12 2.17 -18.72
CA ARG A 7 28.09 1.62 -19.63
C ARG A 7 26.84 1.15 -18.88
N LEU A 8 26.99 0.59 -17.69
CA LEU A 8 25.86 0.10 -16.89
C LEU A 8 25.00 1.24 -16.36
N GLU A 9 25.56 2.43 -16.13
CA GLU A 9 24.81 3.59 -15.64
C GLU A 9 23.71 4.05 -16.61
N ASN A 10 23.92 3.89 -17.92
CA ASN A 10 22.95 4.26 -18.96
C ASN A 10 21.97 3.13 -19.31
N VAL A 11 22.07 1.97 -18.68
CA VAL A 11 21.13 0.85 -18.91
C VAL A 11 19.85 1.10 -18.12
N THR A 12 18.71 0.88 -18.77
CA THR A 12 17.39 1.00 -18.15
C THR A 12 17.15 -0.14 -17.15
N LEU A 13 16.26 0.10 -16.17
CA LEU A 13 15.94 -0.88 -15.14
C LEU A 13 15.28 -2.15 -15.70
N ILE A 14 14.34 -1.98 -16.64
CA ILE A 14 13.55 -3.05 -17.27
C ILE A 14 13.52 -2.80 -18.78
N PRO A 15 13.53 -3.84 -19.64
CA PRO A 15 13.30 -3.66 -21.07
C PRO A 15 11.91 -3.05 -21.32
N PRO A 16 11.76 -2.15 -22.31
CA PRO A 16 10.46 -1.59 -22.65
C PRO A 16 9.50 -2.67 -23.19
N PRO A 17 8.18 -2.48 -23.02
CA PRO A 17 7.18 -3.34 -23.64
C PRO A 17 7.26 -3.29 -25.18
N PRO A 18 6.76 -4.33 -25.89
CA PRO A 18 6.83 -4.40 -27.35
C PRO A 18 6.21 -3.17 -28.02
N GLY A 19 6.99 -2.46 -28.84
CA GLY A 19 6.53 -1.28 -29.59
C GLY A 19 6.78 0.07 -28.90
N VAL A 20 7.35 0.10 -27.69
CA VAL A 20 7.69 1.35 -26.98
C VAL A 20 9.20 1.61 -27.06
N VAL A 21 9.59 2.79 -27.55
CA VAL A 21 10.98 3.26 -27.50
C VAL A 21 11.13 4.14 -26.26
N PRO A 22 12.04 3.84 -25.31
CA PRO A 22 12.24 4.66 -24.12
C PRO A 22 12.77 6.05 -24.49
N ASP A 23 12.06 7.12 -24.12
CA ASP A 23 12.55 8.49 -24.24
C ASP A 23 13.19 8.95 -22.92
N VAL A 24 14.46 8.60 -22.75
CA VAL A 24 15.24 8.94 -21.55
C VAL A 24 15.55 10.45 -21.48
N ALA A 25 15.46 11.18 -22.61
CA ALA A 25 15.78 12.59 -22.72
C ALA A 25 14.59 13.50 -22.33
N HIS A 26 13.37 13.13 -22.69
CA HIS A 26 12.14 13.87 -22.37
C HIS A 26 11.14 13.02 -21.56
N ARG A 27 11.56 12.61 -20.37
CA ARG A 27 10.74 11.78 -19.47
C ARG A 27 9.48 12.52 -19.02
N LYS A 28 8.32 11.86 -19.16
CA LYS A 28 7.04 12.41 -18.69
C LYS A 28 6.80 12.04 -17.23
N PHE A 29 6.49 13.02 -16.39
CA PHE A 29 6.21 12.75 -14.97
C PHE A 29 4.75 12.29 -14.76
N HIS A 30 4.59 11.02 -14.39
CA HIS A 30 3.32 10.37 -14.06
C HIS A 30 3.00 10.38 -12.55
N GLY A 31 3.91 10.88 -11.70
CA GLY A 31 3.72 10.94 -10.25
C GLY A 31 2.76 12.04 -9.74
N ALA A 32 2.36 12.98 -10.60
CA ALA A 32 1.55 14.14 -10.22
C ALA A 32 0.19 13.77 -9.60
N PRO A 33 -0.59 12.80 -10.12
CA PRO A 33 -1.86 12.41 -9.52
C PRO A 33 -1.72 11.87 -8.09
N ILE A 34 -0.64 11.13 -7.81
CA ILE A 34 -0.36 10.57 -6.49
C ILE A 34 -0.06 11.71 -5.50
N MET A 35 0.73 12.71 -5.92
CA MET A 35 1.05 13.86 -5.09
C MET A 35 -0.18 14.72 -4.78
N ILE A 36 -1.04 14.95 -5.79
CA ILE A 36 -2.28 15.71 -5.62
C ILE A 36 -3.24 14.97 -4.67
N ALA A 37 -3.39 13.65 -4.84
CA ALA A 37 -4.23 12.86 -3.94
C ALA A 37 -3.68 12.88 -2.51
N ALA A 38 -2.37 12.74 -2.33
CA ALA A 38 -1.74 12.78 -1.01
C ALA A 38 -1.91 14.16 -0.33
N SER A 39 -1.75 15.26 -1.07
CA SER A 39 -1.87 16.62 -0.52
C SER A 39 -3.29 16.95 -0.05
N ILE A 40 -4.31 16.39 -0.70
CA ILE A 40 -5.72 16.58 -0.32
C ILE A 40 -6.14 15.60 0.78
N CYS A 41 -5.85 14.31 0.64
CA CYS A 41 -6.34 13.29 1.56
C CYS A 41 -5.64 13.31 2.92
N LEU A 42 -4.34 13.60 2.97
CA LEU A 42 -3.57 13.60 4.21
C LEU A 42 -4.08 14.60 5.27
N PRO A 43 -4.34 15.89 4.97
CA PRO A 43 -4.90 16.81 5.95
C PRO A 43 -6.30 16.40 6.40
N VAL A 44 -7.14 15.88 5.49
CA VAL A 44 -8.48 15.38 5.83
C VAL A 44 -8.38 14.22 6.82
N VAL A 45 -7.50 13.25 6.57
CA VAL A 45 -7.27 12.11 7.48
C VAL A 45 -6.79 12.58 8.85
N ILE A 46 -5.87 13.55 8.90
CA ILE A 46 -5.35 14.11 10.17
C ILE A 46 -6.48 14.79 10.97
N ILE A 47 -7.30 15.62 10.31
CA ILE A 47 -8.41 16.31 10.97
C ILE A 47 -9.43 15.30 11.51
N LEU A 48 -9.84 14.33 10.69
CA LEU A 48 -10.80 13.29 11.11
C LEU A 48 -10.24 12.42 12.24
N ALA A 49 -8.96 12.07 12.20
CA ALA A 49 -8.29 11.33 13.25
C ALA A 49 -8.21 12.14 14.56
N ALA A 50 -7.90 13.44 14.48
CA ALA A 50 -7.89 14.33 15.64
C ALA A 50 -9.27 14.46 16.28
N ILE A 51 -10.33 14.61 15.49
CA ILE A 51 -11.72 14.63 15.97
C ILE A 51 -12.04 13.31 16.70
N ARG A 52 -11.72 12.16 16.09
CA ARG A 52 -11.98 10.85 16.71
C ARG A 52 -11.26 10.70 18.04
N LEU A 53 -9.98 11.08 18.10
CA LEU A 53 -9.18 11.04 19.32
C LEU A 53 -9.75 11.97 20.39
N TYR A 54 -10.15 13.19 20.01
CA TYR A 54 -10.77 14.14 20.94
C TYR A 54 -12.07 13.58 21.56
N VAL A 55 -12.96 13.03 20.73
CA VAL A 55 -14.21 12.42 21.20
C VAL A 55 -13.92 11.27 22.17
N ARG A 56 -12.96 10.39 21.87
CA ARG A 56 -12.61 9.26 22.73
C ARG A 56 -11.98 9.70 24.05
N LEU A 57 -11.03 10.62 24.00
CA LEU A 57 -10.28 11.10 25.17
C LEU A 57 -11.12 11.98 26.10
N ARG A 58 -11.90 12.91 25.54
CA ARG A 58 -12.58 13.95 26.33
C ARG A 58 -14.05 13.66 26.59
N ILE A 59 -14.77 13.13 25.60
CA ILE A 59 -16.23 12.93 25.65
C ILE A 59 -16.57 11.54 26.19
N LEU A 60 -16.12 10.48 25.50
CA LEU A 60 -16.49 9.10 25.84
C LEU A 60 -15.70 8.55 27.03
N ARG A 61 -14.44 8.98 27.22
CA ARG A 61 -13.52 8.58 28.31
C ARG A 61 -13.41 7.06 28.55
N LYS A 62 -13.68 6.27 27.52
CA LYS A 62 -13.62 4.81 27.53
C LYS A 62 -12.77 4.36 26.36
N TRP A 63 -11.66 3.69 26.68
CA TRP A 63 -10.76 3.10 25.71
C TRP A 63 -11.24 1.70 25.35
N ALA A 64 -11.40 1.46 24.05
CA ALA A 64 -11.63 0.13 23.51
C ALA A 64 -10.38 -0.36 22.76
N LEU A 65 -10.32 -1.67 22.48
CA LEU A 65 -9.22 -2.26 21.70
C LEU A 65 -9.06 -1.61 20.31
N ASP A 66 -10.15 -1.10 19.72
CA ASP A 66 -10.10 -0.37 18.45
C ASP A 66 -9.34 0.96 18.54
N ASP A 67 -9.34 1.61 19.70
CA ASP A 67 -8.69 2.90 19.87
C ASP A 67 -7.15 2.74 19.93
N TYR A 68 -6.65 1.66 20.53
CA TYR A 68 -5.21 1.34 20.54
C TYR A 68 -4.70 1.03 19.13
N ALA A 69 -5.44 0.19 18.38
CA ALA A 69 -5.10 -0.11 16.99
C ALA A 69 -5.11 1.17 16.13
N PHE A 70 -6.11 2.04 16.33
CA PHE A 70 -6.22 3.32 15.64
C PHE A 70 -5.02 4.24 15.91
N VAL A 71 -4.65 4.44 17.17
CA VAL A 71 -3.52 5.30 17.59
C VAL A 71 -2.19 4.83 17.01
N ILE A 72 -2.00 3.51 16.81
CA ILE A 72 -0.79 2.97 16.18
C ILE A 72 -0.85 3.10 14.65
N SER A 73 -2.00 2.78 14.05
CA SER A 73 -2.17 2.75 12.60
C SER A 73 -2.08 4.12 11.93
N VAL A 74 -2.58 5.19 12.56
CA VAL A 74 -2.62 6.53 11.95
C VAL A 74 -1.22 7.12 11.75
N PRO A 75 -0.35 7.19 12.78
CA PRO A 75 1.04 7.63 12.59
C PRO A 75 1.79 6.76 11.59
N ALA A 76 1.61 5.43 11.65
CA ALA A 76 2.25 4.51 10.70
C ALA A 76 1.83 4.82 9.26
N GLY A 77 0.53 5.02 9.00
CA GLY A 77 0.02 5.41 7.69
C GLY A 77 0.56 6.76 7.21
N ILE A 78 0.60 7.77 8.09
CA ILE A 78 1.18 9.10 7.78
C ILE A 78 2.67 8.98 7.43
N SER A 79 3.44 8.21 8.21
CA SER A 79 4.86 7.95 7.93
C SER A 79 5.04 7.25 6.58
N MET A 80 4.17 6.31 6.22
CA MET A 80 4.20 5.62 4.93
C MET A 80 3.98 6.58 3.76
N VAL A 81 2.98 7.47 3.87
CA VAL A 81 2.73 8.50 2.85
C VAL A 81 3.91 9.47 2.74
N ALA A 82 4.48 9.90 3.87
CA ALA A 82 5.65 10.78 3.88
C ALA A 82 6.88 10.14 3.20
N LEU A 83 7.11 8.85 3.44
CA LEU A 83 8.19 8.10 2.78
C LEU A 83 7.97 8.00 1.26
N ASN A 84 6.73 7.75 0.81
CA ASN A 84 6.42 7.73 -0.62
C ASN A 84 6.66 9.09 -1.27
N ILE A 85 6.22 10.17 -0.63
CA ILE A 85 6.47 11.54 -1.11
C ILE A 85 7.98 11.81 -1.20
N ALA A 86 8.75 11.44 -0.18
CA ALA A 86 10.20 11.64 -0.14
C ALA A 86 10.95 10.85 -1.24
N VAL A 87 10.39 9.74 -1.69
CA VAL A 87 10.94 8.93 -2.79
C VAL A 87 10.55 9.50 -4.16
N ILE A 88 9.33 10.02 -4.31
CA ILE A 88 8.89 10.73 -5.53
C ILE A 88 9.72 11.99 -5.78
N TYR A 89 9.97 12.81 -4.74
CA TYR A 89 10.86 13.97 -4.85
C TYR A 89 12.32 13.62 -5.13
N GLY A 90 12.72 12.36 -4.94
CA GLY A 90 14.05 11.86 -5.29
C GLY A 90 14.31 11.76 -6.80
N GLY A 91 13.33 12.10 -7.66
CA GLY A 91 13.51 12.26 -9.10
C GLY A 91 13.53 10.95 -9.90
N VAL A 92 13.41 9.80 -9.24
CA VAL A 92 13.40 8.47 -9.87
C VAL A 92 12.00 7.89 -9.93
N TYR A 93 11.19 8.11 -8.90
CA TYR A 93 9.83 7.61 -8.81
C TYR A 93 8.85 8.59 -9.43
N GLY A 94 7.92 8.07 -10.25
CA GLY A 94 6.99 8.87 -11.05
C GLY A 94 7.31 8.90 -12.54
N TYR A 95 8.36 8.22 -12.98
CA TYR A 95 8.63 7.91 -14.38
C TYR A 95 8.39 6.43 -14.65
N HIS A 96 8.22 6.06 -15.92
CA HIS A 96 8.12 4.65 -16.28
C HIS A 96 9.42 3.91 -15.96
N THR A 97 9.31 2.68 -15.45
CA THR A 97 10.47 1.89 -15.02
C THR A 97 11.45 1.59 -16.17
N TRP A 98 10.98 1.56 -17.42
CA TRP A 98 11.83 1.39 -18.60
C TRP A 98 12.51 2.69 -19.08
N GLU A 99 12.19 3.85 -18.52
CA GLU A 99 12.83 5.15 -18.81
C GLU A 99 13.84 5.57 -17.71
N VAL A 100 13.86 4.84 -16.61
CA VAL A 100 14.76 5.08 -15.47
C VAL A 100 16.04 4.30 -15.65
N THR A 101 17.17 4.99 -15.53
CA THR A 101 18.50 4.40 -15.68
C THR A 101 19.11 4.00 -14.32
N ILE A 102 20.08 3.08 -14.35
CA ILE A 102 20.81 2.66 -13.14
C ILE A 102 21.58 3.83 -12.51
N GLY A 103 22.07 4.75 -13.34
CA GLY A 103 22.78 5.96 -12.92
C GLY A 103 21.93 6.84 -11.99
N ASP A 104 20.64 6.95 -12.26
CA ASP A 104 19.69 7.76 -11.48
C ASP A 104 19.41 7.17 -10.07
N LEU A 105 19.65 5.87 -9.88
CA LEU A 105 19.37 5.16 -8.62
C LEU A 105 20.48 5.41 -7.59
N THR A 106 20.33 6.50 -6.83
CA THR A 106 21.22 6.79 -5.70
C THR A 106 20.93 5.86 -4.51
N LYS A 107 21.95 5.63 -3.68
CA LYS A 107 21.83 4.82 -2.45
C LYS A 107 20.62 5.16 -1.57
N PRO A 108 20.34 6.44 -1.22
CA PRO A 108 19.19 6.76 -0.36
C PRO A 108 17.84 6.43 -1.01
N ILE A 109 17.73 6.50 -2.33
CA ILE A 109 16.49 6.14 -3.04
C ILE A 109 16.28 4.64 -2.96
N LEU A 110 17.34 3.86 -3.20
CA LEU A 110 17.30 2.40 -3.13
C LEU A 110 16.96 1.89 -1.71
N GLU A 111 17.53 2.52 -0.70
CA GLU A 111 17.26 2.19 0.70
C GLU A 111 15.80 2.49 1.07
N ARG A 112 15.31 3.69 0.73
CA ARG A 112 13.91 4.05 0.99
C ARG A 112 12.93 3.17 0.23
N ALA A 113 13.23 2.83 -1.03
CA ALA A 113 12.43 1.92 -1.84
C ALA A 113 12.31 0.53 -1.19
N PHE A 114 13.43 -0.03 -0.73
CA PHE A 114 13.44 -1.30 -0.02
C PHE A 114 12.63 -1.25 1.27
N VAL A 115 12.83 -0.20 2.08
CA VAL A 115 12.08 0.03 3.31
C VAL A 115 10.58 0.11 3.04
N ILE A 116 10.15 0.86 2.01
CA ILE A 116 8.74 0.94 1.60
C ILE A 116 8.22 -0.44 1.21
N ALA A 117 8.96 -1.18 0.38
CA ALA A 117 8.53 -2.50 -0.09
C ALA A 117 8.27 -3.47 1.07
N VAL A 118 9.13 -3.49 2.09
CA VAL A 118 8.98 -4.39 3.25
C VAL A 118 7.90 -3.90 4.22
N ILE A 119 7.86 -2.60 4.50
CA ILE A 119 6.98 -2.02 5.53
C ILE A 119 5.54 -1.80 5.03
N GLN A 120 5.33 -1.71 3.72
CA GLN A 120 4.00 -1.50 3.13
C GLN A 120 3.00 -2.57 3.58
N GLY A 121 3.37 -3.86 3.52
CA GLY A 121 2.49 -4.96 3.94
C GLY A 121 2.01 -4.85 5.39
N PRO A 122 2.93 -4.76 6.38
CA PRO A 122 2.57 -4.59 7.79
C PRO A 122 1.72 -3.35 8.06
N ILE A 123 2.00 -2.21 7.43
CA ILE A 123 1.21 -0.99 7.62
C ILE A 123 -0.21 -1.16 7.04
N THR A 124 -0.35 -1.72 5.84
CA THR A 124 -1.67 -2.01 5.25
C THR A 124 -2.46 -2.97 6.13
N TRP A 125 -1.82 -3.97 6.71
CA TRP A 125 -2.46 -4.87 7.67
C TRP A 125 -2.90 -4.15 8.94
N LEU A 126 -2.08 -3.27 9.53
CA LEU A 126 -2.45 -2.48 10.71
C LEU A 126 -3.68 -1.60 10.46
N ILE A 127 -3.78 -0.97 9.29
CA ILE A 127 -4.96 -0.17 8.91
C ILE A 127 -6.21 -1.07 8.85
N LYS A 128 -6.12 -2.25 8.23
CA LYS A 128 -7.23 -3.23 8.18
C LYS A 128 -7.58 -3.79 9.55
N LEU A 129 -6.59 -4.03 10.40
CA LEU A 129 -6.77 -4.48 11.78
C LEU A 129 -7.62 -3.46 12.56
N THR A 130 -7.36 -2.16 12.39
CA THR A 130 -8.16 -1.10 12.99
C THR A 130 -9.63 -1.15 12.55
N LEU A 131 -9.90 -1.45 11.27
CA LEU A 131 -11.27 -1.63 10.76
C LEU A 131 -11.94 -2.88 11.33
N PHE A 132 -11.23 -4.01 11.37
CA PHE A 132 -11.73 -5.23 11.99
C PHE A 132 -12.05 -5.03 13.48
N CYS A 133 -11.19 -4.34 14.22
CA CYS A 133 -11.42 -3.99 15.62
C CYS A 133 -12.65 -3.08 15.78
N LEU A 134 -12.84 -2.10 14.88
CA LEU A 134 -14.03 -1.24 14.87
C LEU A 134 -15.32 -2.06 14.68
N ILE A 135 -15.34 -2.98 13.71
CA ILE A 135 -16.49 -3.87 13.46
C ILE A 135 -16.75 -4.77 14.68
N PHE A 136 -15.69 -5.32 15.28
CA PHE A 136 -15.78 -6.16 16.47
C PHE A 136 -16.39 -5.44 17.67
N THR A 137 -15.98 -4.19 17.92
CA THR A 137 -16.54 -3.36 19.00
C THR A 137 -17.98 -2.96 18.71
N ALA A 138 -18.31 -2.59 17.46
CA ALA A 138 -19.65 -2.15 17.07
C ALA A 138 -20.71 -3.26 17.18
N PHE A 139 -20.34 -4.50 16.83
CA PHE A 139 -21.27 -5.63 16.79
C PHE A 139 -20.94 -6.69 17.86
N ARG A 140 -20.60 -6.24 19.08
CA ARG A 140 -20.32 -7.13 20.23
C ARG A 140 -21.31 -8.30 20.44
N PRO A 141 -22.64 -8.15 20.30
CA PRO A 141 -23.56 -9.26 20.63
C PRO A 141 -23.61 -10.36 19.56
N VAL A 142 -23.07 -10.13 18.35
CA VAL A 142 -23.24 -11.05 17.22
C VAL A 142 -22.06 -12.02 17.13
N THR A 143 -22.23 -13.25 17.61
CA THR A 143 -21.14 -14.24 17.74
C THR A 143 -20.60 -14.77 16.41
N TRP A 144 -21.45 -14.97 15.40
CA TRP A 144 -20.99 -15.44 14.07
C TRP A 144 -20.10 -14.40 13.38
N LEU A 145 -20.46 -13.11 13.50
CA LEU A 145 -19.70 -12.00 12.94
C LEU A 145 -18.30 -11.92 13.56
N ARG A 146 -18.19 -12.14 14.86
CA ARG A 146 -16.90 -12.18 15.57
C ARG A 146 -15.98 -13.26 15.01
N ARG A 147 -16.50 -14.46 14.74
CA ARG A 147 -15.70 -15.54 14.14
C ARG A 147 -15.16 -15.13 12.76
N LEU A 148 -16.01 -14.53 11.92
CA LEU A 148 -15.59 -14.02 10.60
C LEU A 148 -14.55 -12.90 10.70
N VAL A 149 -14.68 -11.99 11.67
CA VAL A 149 -13.68 -10.95 11.92
C VAL A 149 -12.33 -11.57 12.33
N PHE A 150 -12.31 -12.54 13.26
CA PHE A 150 -11.08 -13.22 13.64
C PHE A 150 -10.43 -13.98 12.49
N ILE A 151 -11.21 -14.70 11.69
CA ILE A 151 -10.73 -15.36 10.48
C ILE A 151 -10.13 -14.33 9.52
N GLY A 152 -10.81 -13.20 9.31
CA GLY A 152 -10.34 -12.09 8.48
C GLY A 152 -9.01 -11.52 8.96
N ILE A 153 -8.87 -11.27 10.25
CA ILE A 153 -7.62 -10.76 10.86
C ILE A 153 -6.47 -11.75 10.62
N PHE A 154 -6.71 -13.05 10.86
CA PHE A 154 -5.67 -14.07 10.70
C PHE A 154 -5.27 -14.26 9.24
N VAL A 155 -6.24 -14.39 8.33
CA VAL A 155 -5.99 -14.59 6.89
C VAL A 155 -5.28 -13.38 6.28
N THR A 156 -5.76 -12.16 6.56
CA THR A 156 -5.09 -10.95 6.07
C THR A 156 -3.71 -10.77 6.70
N GLY A 157 -3.57 -11.05 8.00
CA GLY A 157 -2.29 -10.96 8.70
C GLY A 157 -1.25 -11.92 8.16
N ALA A 158 -1.61 -13.18 7.96
CA ALA A 158 -0.74 -14.19 7.37
C ALA A 158 -0.30 -13.78 5.95
N PHE A 159 -1.23 -13.29 5.13
CA PHE A 159 -0.94 -12.85 3.76
C PHE A 159 0.03 -11.66 3.74
N TYR A 160 -0.25 -10.59 4.49
CA TYR A 160 0.61 -9.41 4.49
C TYR A 160 1.98 -9.68 5.12
N LEU A 161 2.04 -10.51 6.17
CA LEU A 161 3.30 -10.96 6.76
C LEU A 161 4.13 -11.76 5.76
N TYR A 162 3.50 -12.69 5.04
CA TYR A 162 4.15 -13.43 3.96
C TYR A 162 4.74 -12.47 2.91
N THR A 163 3.96 -11.51 2.42
CA THR A 163 4.45 -10.56 1.41
C THR A 163 5.60 -9.68 1.92
N ALA A 164 5.62 -9.34 3.21
CA ALA A 164 6.70 -8.57 3.80
C ALA A 164 8.02 -9.36 3.85
N ILE A 165 7.92 -10.63 4.27
CA ILE A 165 9.06 -11.55 4.33
C ILE A 165 9.58 -11.85 2.91
N ASP A 166 8.68 -12.16 1.98
CA ASP A 166 9.01 -12.42 0.59
C ASP A 166 9.79 -11.26 -0.03
N ARG A 167 9.28 -10.01 0.10
CA ARG A 167 10.00 -8.83 -0.40
C ARG A 167 11.32 -8.58 0.32
N GLY A 168 11.39 -8.83 1.62
CA GLY A 168 12.61 -8.69 2.40
C GLY A 168 13.72 -9.65 1.93
N ILE A 169 13.36 -10.89 1.59
CA ILE A 169 14.29 -11.92 1.13
C ILE A 169 14.61 -11.73 -0.36
N ALA A 170 13.59 -11.54 -1.20
CA ALA A 170 13.74 -11.46 -2.65
C ALA A 170 14.49 -10.20 -3.10
N CYS A 171 14.18 -9.05 -2.49
CA CYS A 171 14.71 -7.74 -2.87
C CYS A 171 15.76 -7.20 -1.86
N GLY A 172 16.18 -8.00 -0.88
CA GLY A 172 17.16 -7.63 0.13
C GLY A 172 18.57 -7.40 -0.44
N PRO A 173 19.40 -6.56 0.20
CA PRO A 173 20.75 -6.27 -0.28
C PRO A 173 21.64 -7.51 -0.23
N ARG A 174 22.34 -7.80 -1.34
CA ARG A 174 23.23 -8.97 -1.46
C ARG A 174 24.69 -8.53 -1.32
N GLY A 175 25.37 -9.02 -0.28
CA GLY A 175 26.82 -8.81 -0.11
C GLY A 175 27.23 -7.46 0.49
N GLY A 176 26.38 -6.79 1.29
CA GLY A 176 26.76 -5.63 2.11
C GLY A 176 25.73 -4.49 2.12
N VAL A 177 26.15 -3.30 2.59
CA VAL A 177 25.29 -2.08 2.72
C VAL A 177 25.62 -0.98 1.70
N ASN A 178 26.35 -1.34 0.64
CA ASN A 178 26.78 -0.42 -0.41
C ASN A 178 25.71 -0.27 -1.51
N ARG A 179 25.77 0.82 -2.30
CA ARG A 179 24.83 1.07 -3.43
C ARG A 179 24.69 -0.15 -4.33
N LEU A 180 25.81 -0.80 -4.65
CA LEU A 180 25.87 -2.01 -5.47
C LEU A 180 25.15 -3.21 -4.84
N ALA A 181 25.16 -3.36 -3.52
CA ALA A 181 24.50 -4.47 -2.84
C ALA A 181 22.96 -4.35 -2.89
N TYR A 182 22.43 -3.13 -2.71
CA TYR A 182 21.01 -2.83 -2.89
C TYR A 182 20.59 -2.99 -4.36
N LEU A 183 21.42 -2.50 -5.29
CA LEU A 183 21.17 -2.65 -6.72
C LEU A 183 21.17 -4.13 -7.16
N ALA A 184 22.10 -4.93 -6.66
CA ALA A 184 22.19 -6.36 -6.95
C ALA A 184 21.02 -7.16 -6.36
N GLY A 185 20.49 -6.73 -5.20
CA GLY A 185 19.26 -7.28 -4.63
C GLY A 185 18.05 -7.00 -5.50
N MET A 186 17.82 -5.73 -5.84
CA MET A 186 16.67 -5.33 -6.65
C MET A 186 16.73 -5.86 -8.08
N ARG A 187 17.90 -5.88 -8.73
CA ARG A 187 18.08 -6.45 -10.08
C ARG A 187 18.17 -7.98 -10.07
N GLY A 188 18.06 -8.62 -8.91
CA GLY A 188 18.04 -10.07 -8.82
C GLY A 188 16.84 -10.66 -9.58
N THR A 189 17.05 -11.84 -10.16
CA THR A 189 16.02 -12.63 -10.87
C THR A 189 14.75 -12.87 -10.05
N HIS A 190 14.87 -12.87 -8.72
CA HIS A 190 13.71 -13.04 -7.85
C HIS A 190 12.89 -11.76 -7.63
N CYS A 191 13.45 -10.56 -7.85
CA CYS A 191 12.81 -9.28 -7.53
C CYS A 191 12.30 -8.49 -8.75
N SER A 192 13.07 -8.45 -9.85
CA SER A 192 12.74 -7.60 -11.04
C SER A 192 12.55 -8.37 -12.34
N ASP A 193 12.56 -9.70 -12.33
CA ASP A 193 12.38 -10.47 -13.55
C ASP A 193 10.93 -10.35 -14.06
N PRO A 194 10.69 -10.04 -15.35
CA PRO A 194 9.35 -9.92 -15.92
C PRO A 194 8.48 -11.16 -15.76
N ASP A 195 9.08 -12.35 -15.86
CA ASP A 195 8.43 -13.64 -15.58
C ASP A 195 8.65 -14.11 -14.14
N GLY A 196 9.18 -13.22 -13.30
CA GLY A 196 9.60 -13.50 -11.94
C GLY A 196 8.44 -13.65 -10.97
N PHE A 197 8.67 -14.46 -9.94
CA PHE A 197 7.73 -14.72 -8.85
C PHE A 197 7.17 -13.43 -8.23
N VAL A 198 7.98 -12.36 -8.12
CA VAL A 198 7.55 -11.08 -7.54
C VAL A 198 6.52 -10.32 -8.38
N GLN A 199 6.52 -10.44 -9.71
CA GLN A 199 5.46 -9.83 -10.51
C GLN A 199 4.10 -10.50 -10.26
N VAL A 200 4.10 -11.84 -10.20
CA VAL A 200 2.91 -12.62 -9.87
C VAL A 200 2.42 -12.27 -8.46
N THR A 201 3.33 -12.17 -7.47
CA THR A 201 2.93 -11.78 -6.11
C THR A 201 2.44 -10.34 -6.01
N ASN A 202 2.92 -9.40 -6.85
CA ASN A 202 2.37 -8.04 -6.93
C ASN A 202 0.91 -8.04 -7.42
N ILE A 203 0.60 -8.79 -8.48
CA ILE A 203 -0.77 -8.92 -9.00
C ILE A 203 -1.67 -9.55 -7.93
N LEU A 204 -1.22 -10.65 -7.32
CA LEU A 204 -1.95 -11.32 -6.24
C LEU A 204 -2.17 -10.40 -5.03
N GLN A 205 -1.16 -9.59 -4.67
CA GLN A 205 -1.29 -8.61 -3.59
C GLN A 205 -2.32 -7.53 -3.93
N GLY A 206 -2.35 -7.04 -5.16
CA GLY A 206 -3.36 -6.10 -5.63
C GLY A 206 -4.78 -6.68 -5.55
N SER A 207 -4.98 -7.88 -6.09
CA SER A 207 -6.27 -8.59 -6.04
C SER A 207 -6.72 -8.89 -4.61
N PHE A 208 -5.80 -9.38 -3.77
CA PHE A 208 -6.09 -9.68 -2.37
C PHE A 208 -6.41 -8.42 -1.56
N ASN A 209 -5.74 -7.30 -1.84
CA ASN A 209 -6.05 -6.04 -1.19
C ASN A 209 -7.50 -5.60 -1.47
N ILE A 210 -7.92 -5.65 -2.73
CA ILE A 210 -9.30 -5.34 -3.13
C ILE A 210 -10.28 -6.31 -2.48
N PHE A 211 -9.99 -7.61 -2.56
CA PHE A 211 -10.86 -8.64 -1.97
C PHE A 211 -11.04 -8.45 -0.46
N SER A 212 -9.96 -8.19 0.26
CA SER A 212 -10.02 -7.98 1.71
C SER A 212 -10.73 -6.68 2.10
N ASP A 213 -10.65 -5.62 1.28
CA ASP A 213 -11.43 -4.39 1.48
C ASP A 213 -12.94 -4.65 1.29
N LEU A 214 -13.31 -5.36 0.22
CA LEU A 214 -14.70 -5.78 -0.01
C LEU A 214 -15.20 -6.68 1.12
N TYR A 215 -14.38 -7.62 1.58
CA TYR A 215 -14.72 -8.49 2.70
C TYR A 215 -15.03 -7.70 3.97
N ILE A 216 -14.15 -6.78 4.38
CA ILE A 216 -14.35 -5.92 5.56
C ILE A 216 -15.66 -5.14 5.46
N LEU A 217 -15.97 -4.63 4.26
CA LEU A 217 -17.13 -3.79 4.03
C LEU A 217 -18.44 -4.59 3.97
N LEU A 218 -18.39 -5.83 3.44
CA LEU A 218 -19.54 -6.72 3.31
C LEU A 218 -19.91 -7.42 4.63
N ILE A 219 -18.93 -7.75 5.48
CA ILE A 219 -19.14 -8.43 6.77
C ILE A 219 -20.31 -7.86 7.60
N PRO A 220 -20.39 -6.54 7.87
CA PRO A 220 -21.44 -6.00 8.73
C PRO A 220 -22.81 -5.91 8.05
N ILE A 221 -22.92 -6.03 6.72
CA ILE A 221 -24.18 -5.78 6.00
C ILE A 221 -25.29 -6.76 6.40
N PRO A 222 -25.08 -8.09 6.40
CA PRO A 222 -26.12 -9.03 6.83
C PRO A 222 -26.54 -8.83 8.29
N ALA A 223 -25.61 -8.39 9.17
CA ALA A 223 -25.92 -8.06 10.55
C ALA A 223 -26.76 -6.78 10.66
N ILE A 224 -26.49 -5.79 9.81
CA ILE A 224 -27.25 -4.53 9.73
C ILE A 224 -28.65 -4.77 9.15
N VAL A 225 -28.81 -5.63 8.14
CA VAL A 225 -30.13 -5.89 7.55
C VAL A 225 -31.06 -6.63 8.50
N LYS A 226 -30.51 -7.49 9.38
CA LYS A 226 -31.29 -8.20 10.41
C LYS A 226 -31.60 -7.36 11.65
N LEU A 227 -31.00 -6.18 11.79
CA LEU A 227 -31.14 -5.31 12.96
C LEU A 227 -31.74 -4.00 12.47
N ASP A 228 -32.98 -3.67 12.85
CA ASP A 228 -33.71 -2.45 12.42
C ASP A 228 -32.92 -1.15 12.68
N LEU A 229 -31.97 -0.84 11.79
CA LEU A 229 -31.07 0.29 11.91
C LEU A 229 -31.60 1.44 11.04
N PRO A 230 -31.54 2.69 11.55
CA PRO A 230 -32.05 3.85 10.84
C PRO A 230 -31.32 4.08 9.51
N LEU A 231 -32.08 4.53 8.50
CA LEU A 231 -31.70 4.70 7.09
C LEU A 231 -30.33 5.38 6.86
N GLN A 232 -29.93 6.28 7.77
CA GLN A 232 -28.66 7.01 7.73
C GLN A 232 -27.43 6.09 7.73
N LYS A 233 -27.44 4.99 8.50
CA LYS A 233 -26.32 4.03 8.52
C LYS A 233 -26.27 3.17 7.25
N ARG A 234 -27.44 2.90 6.66
CA ARG A 234 -27.57 2.16 5.39
C ARG A 234 -27.01 2.97 4.22
N VAL A 235 -27.28 4.28 4.19
CA VAL A 235 -26.74 5.20 3.17
C VAL A 235 -25.23 5.40 3.32
N ALA A 236 -24.71 5.53 4.54
CA ALA A 236 -23.27 5.64 4.77
C ALA A 236 -22.49 4.43 4.23
N VAL A 237 -22.98 3.20 4.46
CA VAL A 237 -22.36 1.99 3.92
C VAL A 237 -22.41 1.96 2.39
N LEU A 238 -23.52 2.40 1.80
CA LEU A 238 -23.69 2.44 0.34
C LEU A 238 -22.73 3.46 -0.32
N LEU A 239 -22.51 4.61 0.33
CA LEU A 239 -21.56 5.62 -0.13
C LEU A 239 -20.10 5.16 -0.06
N ILE A 240 -19.70 4.42 0.99
CA ILE A 240 -18.36 3.82 1.07
C ILE A 240 -18.17 2.76 -0.02
N PHE A 241 -19.23 2.02 -0.35
CA PHE A 241 -19.22 1.06 -1.46
C PHE A 241 -18.95 1.74 -2.81
N LEU A 242 -19.65 2.85 -3.08
CA LEU A 242 -19.52 3.62 -4.32
C LEU A 242 -18.13 4.23 -4.49
N THR A 243 -17.55 4.77 -3.42
CA THR A 243 -16.19 5.33 -3.47
C THR A 243 -15.13 4.25 -3.67
N GLY A 244 -15.30 3.08 -3.02
CA GLY A 244 -14.42 1.93 -3.21
C GLY A 244 -14.46 1.36 -4.64
N SER A 245 -15.64 1.19 -5.23
CA SER A 245 -15.78 0.67 -6.61
C SER A 245 -15.22 1.61 -7.66
N ALA A 246 -15.36 2.93 -7.47
CA ALA A 246 -14.82 3.92 -8.40
C ALA A 246 -13.27 3.92 -8.40
N TYR A 247 -12.66 3.77 -7.23
CA TYR A 247 -11.19 3.66 -7.11
C TYR A 247 -10.66 2.38 -7.79
N VAL A 248 -11.35 1.25 -7.61
CA VAL A 248 -10.99 -0.02 -8.24
C VAL A 248 -11.11 0.04 -9.76
N ALA A 249 -12.19 0.62 -10.29
CA ALA A 249 -12.35 0.82 -11.73
C ALA A 249 -11.23 1.69 -12.32
N HIS A 250 -10.85 2.76 -11.62
CA HIS A 250 -9.77 3.64 -12.02
C HIS A 250 -8.40 2.93 -12.00
N GLN A 251 -8.11 2.11 -10.98
CA GLN A 251 -6.87 1.34 -10.89
C GLN A 251 -6.78 0.24 -11.96
N ILE A 252 -7.87 -0.49 -12.21
CA ILE A 252 -7.91 -1.52 -13.28
C ILE A 252 -7.71 -0.86 -14.64
N TYR A 253 -8.36 0.29 -14.88
CA TYR A 253 -8.16 1.04 -16.13
C TYR A 253 -6.70 1.47 -16.33
N LEU A 254 -6.02 1.90 -15.26
CA LEU A 254 -4.60 2.23 -15.33
C LEU A 254 -3.71 1.01 -15.61
N VAL A 255 -3.98 -0.13 -14.96
CA VAL A 255 -3.20 -1.36 -15.16
C VAL A 255 -3.40 -1.95 -16.57
N VAL A 256 -4.59 -1.82 -17.15
CA VAL A 256 -4.89 -2.33 -18.51
C VAL A 256 -4.31 -1.43 -19.61
N ASN A 257 -4.01 -0.16 -19.29
CA ASN A 257 -3.56 0.85 -20.25
C ASN A 257 -2.09 1.25 -20.06
N ILE A 258 -1.32 0.38 -19.38
CA ILE A 258 0.15 0.38 -19.26
C ILE A 258 0.67 -0.81 -20.06
#